data_AF-A0A8S3W5I5-F1
#
_entry.id   AF-A0A8S3W5I5-F1
#
_cell.length_a   1.000
_cell.length_b   1.000
_cell.length_c   1.000
_cell.angle_alpha   90.00
_cell.angle_beta   90.00
_cell.angle_gamma   90.00
#
_symmetry.space_group_name_H-M   'P 1'
#
loop_
_entity.id
_entity.type
_entity.pdbx_description
1 polymer ?
#
loop_
_entity_poly.entity_id
_entity_poly.type
_entity_poly.pdbx_seq_one_letter_code
_entity_poly.pdbx_strand_id
1 'polypeptide(L)'
;MTEKLKNYQVLDVLCGGTFYKVKHKVTNNIFAWKAYDCTAYSDEEIQNIVNEVKTISKVLSGNLLRYYDTILHNASKTLYFVLEYNSWQSV
;
A
#
# COMPACT_ATOMS: atom_id res chain seq x y z
N MET A 1 -11.49 -9.26 -4.86
CA MET A 1 -10.69 -8.19 -4.19
C MET A 1 -9.52 -8.73 -3.34
N THR A 2 -9.51 -9.98 -2.89
CA THR A 2 -8.38 -10.60 -2.15
C THR A 2 -7.29 -11.22 -3.04
N GLU A 3 -7.54 -11.36 -4.33
CA GLU A 3 -6.62 -12.02 -5.27
C GLU A 3 -5.38 -11.17 -5.59
N LYS A 4 -5.50 -9.84 -5.55
CA LYS A 4 -4.37 -8.94 -5.74
C LYS A 4 -3.25 -9.23 -4.74
N LEU A 5 -3.57 -9.50 -3.47
CA LEU A 5 -2.57 -9.83 -2.43
C LEU A 5 -1.79 -11.10 -2.78
N LYS A 6 -2.41 -12.11 -3.40
CA LYS A 6 -1.77 -13.39 -3.73
C LYS A 6 -0.63 -13.25 -4.73
N ASN A 7 -0.70 -12.22 -5.58
CA ASN A 7 0.32 -11.89 -6.57
C ASN A 7 1.55 -11.21 -5.96
N TYR A 8 1.51 -10.86 -4.67
CA TYR A 8 2.65 -10.32 -3.96
C TYR A 8 3.17 -11.31 -2.93
N GLN A 9 4.47 -11.25 -2.69
CA GLN A 9 5.16 -11.99 -1.65
C GLN A 9 5.74 -10.97 -0.67
N VAL A 10 5.41 -11.09 0.62
CA VAL A 10 6.05 -10.29 1.66
C VAL A 10 7.49 -10.77 1.81
N LEU A 11 8.42 -9.86 1.63
CA LEU A 11 9.86 -10.10 1.83
C LEU A 11 10.28 -9.69 3.24
N ASP A 12 9.77 -8.56 3.73
CA ASP A 12 10.19 -7.99 5.01
C ASP A 12 9.04 -7.20 5.66
N VAL A 13 9.07 -7.10 6.99
CA VAL A 13 8.08 -6.37 7.79
C VAL A 13 8.82 -5.29 8.57
N LEU A 14 8.57 -4.05 8.18
CA LEU A 14 9.21 -2.85 8.70
C LEU A 14 8.27 -2.11 9.66
N CYS A 15 8.84 -1.37 10.60
CA CYS A 15 8.10 -0.55 11.58
C CYS A 15 6.98 -1.32 12.30
N GLY A 16 7.29 -2.51 12.81
CA GLY A 16 6.37 -3.30 13.63
C GLY A 16 5.07 -3.73 12.92
N GLY A 17 5.07 -3.85 11.60
CA GLY A 17 3.88 -4.23 10.83
C GLY A 17 3.11 -3.04 10.23
N THR A 18 3.70 -1.85 10.22
CA THR A 18 3.14 -0.69 9.52
C THR A 18 3.57 -0.67 8.04
N PHE A 19 4.79 -1.12 7.76
CA PHE A 19 5.35 -1.15 6.41
C PHE A 19 5.74 -2.58 6.04
N TYR A 20 5.46 -2.98 4.81
CA TYR A 20 5.84 -4.30 4.31
C TYR A 20 6.60 -4.12 3.02
N LYS A 21 7.81 -4.66 2.97
CA LYS A 21 8.53 -4.79 1.72
C LYS A 21 7.95 -5.99 1.00
N VAL A 22 7.36 -5.78 -0.17
CA VAL A 22 6.74 -6.86 -0.94
C VAL A 22 7.34 -6.95 -2.33
N LYS A 23 7.26 -8.13 -2.91
CA LYS A 23 7.69 -8.40 -4.28
C LYS A 23 6.52 -8.92 -5.08
N HIS A 24 6.25 -8.30 -6.22
CA HIS A 24 5.25 -8.80 -7.14
C HIS A 24 5.79 -10.04 -7.85
N LYS A 25 5.09 -11.17 -7.73
CA LYS A 25 5.55 -12.49 -8.21
C LYS A 25 5.64 -12.57 -9.73
N VAL A 26 4.78 -11.83 -10.44
CA VAL A 26 4.72 -11.87 -11.92
C VAL A 26 5.77 -10.96 -12.54
N THR A 27 5.87 -9.71 -12.08
CA THR A 27 6.80 -8.72 -12.66
C THR A 27 8.16 -8.70 -11.98
N ASN A 28 8.32 -9.44 -10.88
CA ASN A 28 9.53 -9.50 -10.07
C ASN A 28 9.92 -8.14 -9.42
N ASN A 29 9.07 -7.11 -9.53
CA ASN A 29 9.30 -5.76 -9.00
C ASN A 29 9.07 -5.70 -7.49
N ILE A 30 9.82 -4.82 -6.82
CA ILE A 30 9.71 -4.58 -5.38
C ILE A 30 8.85 -3.34 -5.13
N PHE A 31 7.94 -3.45 -4.16
CA PHE A 31 7.05 -2.39 -3.73
C PHE A 31 7.04 -2.26 -2.21
N ALA A 32 6.70 -1.08 -1.73
CA ALA A 32 6.45 -0.81 -0.32
C ALA A 32 4.94 -0.81 -0.09
N TRP A 33 4.47 -1.61 0.85
CA TRP A 33 3.09 -1.53 1.31
C TRP A 33 3.04 -0.79 2.64
N LYS A 34 2.19 0.21 2.72
CA LYS A 34 1.82 0.83 4.00
C LYS A 34 0.48 0.26 4.44
N ALA A 35 0.48 -0.46 5.56
CA ALA A 35 -0.74 -0.93 6.18
C ALA A 35 -1.37 0.19 7.00
N TYR A 36 -2.69 0.30 6.89
CA TYR A 36 -3.50 1.21 7.67
C TYR A 36 -4.66 0.43 8.25
N ASP A 37 -4.78 0.45 9.57
CA ASP A 37 -5.86 -0.23 10.25
C ASP A 37 -7.14 0.59 10.13
N CYS A 38 -8.14 0.02 9.45
CA CYS A 38 -9.44 0.64 9.26
C CYS A 38 -10.52 0.00 10.14
N THR A 39 -10.16 -0.75 11.18
CA THR A 39 -11.16 -1.46 11.99
C THR A 39 -12.12 -0.50 12.70
N ALA A 40 -11.62 0.68 13.08
CA ALA A 40 -12.37 1.75 13.72
C ALA A 40 -13.20 2.60 12.74
N TYR A 41 -13.06 2.41 11.42
CA TYR A 41 -13.69 3.24 10.40
C TYR A 41 -14.85 2.51 9.71
N SER A 42 -15.89 3.27 9.36
CA SER A 42 -17.00 2.81 8.53
C SER A 42 -16.57 2.64 7.07
N ASP A 43 -17.27 1.82 6.29
CA ASP A 43 -16.96 1.62 4.87
C ASP A 43 -16.97 2.95 4.07
N GLU A 44 -17.83 3.90 4.44
CA GLU A 44 -17.90 5.24 3.84
C GLU A 44 -16.62 6.07 4.11
N GLU A 45 -16.12 6.04 5.35
CA GLU A 45 -14.87 6.69 5.76
C GLU A 45 -13.68 6.07 5.02
N ILE A 46 -13.64 4.75 4.89
CA ILE A 46 -12.60 4.03 4.16
C ILE A 46 -12.60 4.47 2.68
N GLN A 47 -13.78 4.56 2.05
CA GLN A 47 -13.89 5.05 0.68
C GLN A 47 -13.43 6.50 0.54
N ASN A 48 -13.73 7.35 1.52
CA ASN A 48 -13.27 8.73 1.52
C ASN A 48 -11.73 8.80 1.57
N ILE A 49 -11.10 8.05 2.48
CA ILE A 49 -9.63 7.95 2.58
C ILE A 49 -9.02 7.46 1.26
N VAL A 50 -9.61 6.44 0.63
CA VAL A 50 -9.16 5.93 -0.67
C VAL A 50 -9.22 7.01 -1.74
N ASN A 51 -10.30 7.80 -1.78
CA ASN A 51 -10.46 8.89 -2.73
C ASN A 51 -9.47 10.04 -2.48
N GLU A 52 -9.24 10.42 -1.23
CA GLU A 52 -8.24 11.41 -0.87
C GLU A 52 -6.85 10.97 -1.29
N VAL A 53 -6.45 9.74 -0.95
CA VAL A 53 -5.14 9.21 -1.33
C VAL A 53 -4.97 9.14 -2.85
N LYS A 54 -6.02 8.73 -3.58
CA LYS A 54 -6.02 8.74 -5.06
C LYS A 54 -5.91 10.15 -5.65
N THR A 55 -6.43 11.15 -4.97
CA THR A 55 -6.32 12.55 -5.39
C THR A 55 -4.92 13.07 -5.14
N ILE A 56 -4.40 12.84 -3.93
CA ILE A 56 -3.03 13.20 -3.53
C ILE A 56 -2.00 12.49 -4.44
N SER A 57 -2.21 11.22 -4.80
CA SER A 57 -1.30 10.47 -5.67
C SER A 57 -1.15 11.09 -7.06
N LYS A 58 -2.23 11.66 -7.62
CA LYS A 58 -2.19 12.36 -8.90
C LYS A 58 -1.33 13.62 -8.82
N VAL A 59 -1.40 14.33 -7.71
CA VAL A 59 -0.61 15.55 -7.47
C VAL A 59 0.87 15.21 -7.21
N LEU A 60 1.14 14.13 -6.48
CA LEU A 60 2.50 13.71 -6.10
C LEU A 60 3.28 12.99 -7.20
N SER A 61 2.64 12.70 -8.35
CA SER A 61 3.24 11.95 -9.46
C SER A 61 4.51 12.58 -10.05
N GLY A 62 4.84 13.83 -9.66
CA GLY A 62 6.05 14.52 -10.06
C GLY A 62 7.32 14.25 -9.22
N ASN A 63 7.25 14.14 -7.88
CA ASN A 63 8.43 14.51 -7.06
C ASN A 63 8.75 13.70 -5.77
N LEU A 64 7.87 12.87 -5.19
CA LEU A 64 8.14 12.34 -3.83
C LEU A 64 7.98 10.83 -3.63
N LEU A 65 6.96 10.21 -4.22
CA LEU A 65 6.72 8.76 -4.13
C LEU A 65 5.64 8.35 -5.14
N ARG A 66 5.92 7.37 -5.99
CA ARG A 66 4.87 6.85 -6.89
C ARG A 66 3.92 5.94 -6.14
N TYR A 67 2.64 6.28 -6.20
CA TYR A 67 1.56 5.42 -5.73
C TYR A 67 1.03 4.60 -6.90
N TYR A 68 0.85 3.30 -6.70
CA TYR A 68 0.45 2.36 -7.74
C TYR A 68 -1.00 1.91 -7.58
N ASP A 69 -1.39 1.52 -6.37
CA ASP A 69 -2.69 0.88 -6.13
C ASP A 69 -3.05 0.91 -4.63
N THR A 70 -4.31 0.66 -4.31
CA THR A 70 -4.77 0.39 -2.93
C THR A 70 -5.44 -0.96 -2.89
N ILE A 71 -5.08 -1.76 -1.90
CA ILE A 71 -5.63 -3.09 -1.67
C ILE A 71 -6.34 -3.09 -0.33
N LEU A 72 -7.67 -3.23 -0.35
CA LEU A 72 -8.47 -3.40 0.86
C LEU A 72 -8.56 -4.88 1.22
N HIS A 73 -8.12 -5.23 2.42
CA HIS A 73 -8.29 -6.55 3.00
C HIS A 73 -9.51 -6.57 3.92
N ASN A 74 -10.67 -6.95 3.38
CA ASN A 74 -11.94 -6.95 4.10
C ASN A 74 -11.95 -7.81 5.37
N ALA A 75 -11.21 -8.93 5.38
CA ALA A 75 -11.21 -9.87 6.50
C ALA A 75 -10.54 -9.30 7.76
N SER A 76 -9.49 -8.50 7.60
CA SER A 76 -8.83 -7.81 8.73
C SER A 76 -9.18 -6.32 8.80
N LYS A 77 -10.07 -5.82 7.93
CA LYS A 77 -10.31 -4.39 7.69
C LYS A 77 -9.01 -3.57 7.61
N THR A 78 -8.01 -4.11 6.92
CA THR A 78 -6.71 -3.44 6.75
C THR A 78 -6.59 -2.94 5.32
N LEU A 79 -6.22 -1.69 5.18
CA LEU A 79 -6.01 -1.06 3.89
C LEU A 79 -4.51 -0.97 3.61
N TYR A 80 -4.09 -1.52 2.47
CA TYR A 80 -2.70 -1.54 2.05
C TYR A 80 -2.51 -0.59 0.89
N PHE A 81 -1.68 0.44 1.08
CA PHE A 81 -1.28 1.33 0.00
C PHE A 81 -0.03 0.79 -0.68
N VAL A 82 -0.11 0.54 -1.98
CA VAL A 82 1.01 0.06 -2.79
C VAL A 82 1.80 1.26 -3.31
N LEU A 83 3.02 1.40 -2.80
CA LEU A 83 3.91 2.51 -3.06
C LEU A 83 5.19 2.02 -3.74
N GLU A 84 5.86 2.91 -4.43
CA GLU A 84 7.22 2.70 -4.94
C GLU A 84 8.14 2.36 -3.78
N TYR A 85 8.81 1.21 -3.88
CA TYR A 85 9.93 0.93 -3.02
C TYR A 85 11.13 1.69 -3.56
N ASN A 86 11.26 2.95 -3.17
CA ASN A 86 12.56 3.59 -3.22
C ASN A 86 13.40 2.93 -2.14
N SER A 87 14.45 2.22 -2.53
CA SER A 87 15.52 1.85 -1.63
C SER A 87 16.11 3.17 -1.13
N TRP A 88 15.55 3.72 -0.06
CA TRP A 88 16.17 4.72 0.80
C TRP A 88 17.39 4.06 1.45
N GLN A 89 18.35 3.69 0.63
CA GLN A 89 19.71 3.43 1.03
C GLN A 89 20.43 4.76 0.92
N SER A 90 20.99 5.15 2.06
CA SER A 90 22.07 6.13 2.20
C SER A 90 21.64 7.60 2.24
N VAL A 91 21.31 8.05 3.45
CA VAL A 91 22.09 9.13 4.08
C VAL A 91 22.60 8.61 5.41
#